data_AF-A0AAD4JER5-F1
#
_entry.id   AF-A0AAD4JER5-F1
#
_cell.length_a   1.000
_cell.length_b   1.000
_cell.length_c   1.000
_cell.angle_alpha   90.00
_cell.angle_beta   90.00
_cell.angle_gamma   90.00
#
_symmetry.space_group_name_H-M   'P 1'
#
loop_
_entity.id
_entity.type
_entity.pdbx_description
1 polymer ?
#
loop_
_entity_poly.entity_id
_entity_poly.type
_entity_poly.pdbx_seq_one_letter_code
_entity_poly.pdbx_strand_id
1 'polypeptide(L)'
;MPALGLVVLPFAAADLNFYPRIVSSDCRCHQFALLNSPIPRGRREQKISRLKASFWESIRSGILKNSTTQVIEPPVAAEEEEELLPEEFVLVERTRPDGTIEQIIFSSGGNVDVYDLQALCDKVGWPRRPLSKLAAALRNSYMVVTLHSVSKSTGEEGNDQKKLIGMARATSDHAFNATIWDVLVDPSYQGQGLGKALIEKLIRALLQRDIGNISLFADSKVVEFYRNLGFEADPEGIKGMFWYPKN
;
A
#
# COMPACT_ATOMS: atom_id res chain seq x y z
N MET A 1 23.55 -19.66 4.21
CA MET A 1 22.83 -19.28 2.97
C MET A 1 21.97 -18.08 3.30
N PRO A 2 22.02 -16.95 2.58
CA PRO A 2 21.14 -15.84 2.90
C PRO A 2 19.70 -16.24 2.55
N ALA A 3 18.79 -16.01 3.49
CA ALA A 3 17.36 -16.27 3.32
C ALA A 3 16.84 -15.46 2.11
N LEU A 4 16.13 -16.13 1.21
CA LEU A 4 15.55 -15.53 0.00
C LEU A 4 14.37 -14.64 0.42
N GLY A 5 14.69 -13.40 0.83
CA GLY A 5 13.70 -12.33 0.87
C GLY A 5 13.07 -12.19 -0.52
N LEU A 6 11.76 -11.98 -0.56
CA LEU A 6 11.06 -11.79 -1.82
C LEU A 6 11.40 -10.39 -2.39
N VAL A 7 12.51 -10.28 -3.11
CA VAL A 7 13.06 -8.97 -3.48
C VAL A 7 12.26 -8.33 -4.62
N VAL A 8 11.48 -7.30 -4.28
CA VAL A 8 11.43 -6.13 -5.15
C VAL A 8 12.55 -5.20 -4.69
N LEU A 9 13.33 -4.70 -5.65
CA LEU A 9 14.61 -4.01 -5.46
C LEU A 9 14.69 -3.19 -4.16
N PRO A 10 15.79 -3.28 -3.39
CA PRO A 10 16.06 -2.32 -2.33
C PRO A 10 16.31 -0.96 -3.00
N PHE A 11 15.26 -0.17 -3.23
CA PHE A 11 15.33 1.16 -3.84
C PHE A 11 16.03 2.19 -2.92
N ALA A 12 16.94 1.76 -2.05
CA ALA A 12 17.70 2.64 -1.16
C ALA A 12 19.14 2.16 -0.88
N ALA A 13 19.70 1.27 -1.71
CA ALA A 13 21.09 0.83 -1.57
C ALA A 13 22.04 1.36 -2.66
N ALA A 14 21.52 2.05 -3.69
CA ALA A 14 22.36 2.83 -4.58
C ALA A 14 22.61 4.20 -3.94
N ASP A 15 23.69 4.27 -3.17
CA ASP A 15 24.29 5.46 -2.56
C ASP A 15 23.41 6.34 -1.65
N LEU A 16 23.77 6.36 -0.36
CA LEU A 16 23.37 7.36 0.63
C LEU A 16 23.67 8.84 0.23
N ASN A 17 24.22 9.07 -0.97
CA ASN A 17 24.50 10.38 -1.55
C ASN A 17 23.35 10.93 -2.43
N PHE A 18 22.27 10.18 -2.66
CA PHE A 18 21.20 10.57 -3.60
C PHE A 18 20.19 11.61 -3.06
N TYR A 19 20.37 12.11 -1.84
CA TYR A 19 19.56 13.23 -1.35
C TYR A 19 20.40 14.50 -1.30
N PRO A 20 20.11 15.52 -2.12
CA PRO A 20 20.72 16.83 -1.92
C PRO A 20 20.39 17.30 -0.51
N ARG A 21 21.41 17.75 0.22
CA ARG A 21 21.22 18.54 1.44
C ARG A 21 20.50 19.82 1.02
N ILE A 22 19.18 19.85 1.13
CA ILE A 22 18.45 21.11 1.13
C ILE A 22 18.85 21.80 2.43
N VAL A 23 19.77 22.75 2.32
CA VAL A 23 20.04 23.72 3.38
C VAL A 23 18.78 24.57 3.47
N SER A 24 17.92 24.25 4.44
CA SER A 24 16.83 25.13 4.83
C SER A 24 17.45 26.37 5.43
N SER A 25 17.45 27.46 4.68
CA SER A 25 17.74 28.80 5.17
C SER A 25 16.75 29.16 6.28
N ASP A 26 17.31 29.53 7.44
CA ASP A 26 16.73 30.20 8.60
C ASP A 26 15.24 30.61 8.52
N CYS A 27 14.42 29.99 9.36
CA CYS A 27 13.23 30.62 9.91
C CYS A 27 13.25 30.45 11.42
N ARG A 28 13.39 31.58 12.11
CA ARG A 28 13.54 31.69 13.57
C ARG A 28 12.28 31.19 14.27
N CYS A 29 12.44 30.24 15.19
CA CYS A 29 11.46 29.95 16.23
C CYS A 29 11.43 31.10 17.25
N HIS A 30 10.23 31.46 17.71
CA HIS A 30 10.02 32.03 19.04
C HIS A 30 9.18 31.06 19.87
N GLN A 31 9.52 31.08 21.15
CA GLN A 31 9.31 30.12 22.23
C GLN A 31 7.86 30.12 22.78
N PHE A 32 7.32 28.91 22.99
CA PHE A 32 6.45 28.41 24.08
C PHE A 32 5.28 29.23 24.67
N ALA A 33 4.11 28.57 24.80
CA ALA A 33 3.45 28.35 26.10
C ALA A 33 2.41 27.21 26.02
N LEU A 34 2.42 26.36 27.06
CA LEU A 34 1.47 25.27 27.36
C LEU A 34 0.13 25.83 27.85
N LEU A 35 -0.99 25.13 27.59
CA LEU A 35 -2.14 25.02 28.52
C LEU A 35 -3.13 23.91 28.09
N ASN A 36 -3.59 23.16 29.09
CA ASN A 36 -4.43 21.96 29.03
C ASN A 36 -5.94 22.25 28.85
N SER A 37 -6.59 21.39 28.03
CA SER A 37 -7.98 20.86 28.12
C SER A 37 -9.21 21.79 27.99
N PRO A 38 -10.45 21.29 27.73
CA PRO A 38 -10.91 20.05 27.11
C PRO A 38 -11.86 20.24 25.90
N ILE A 39 -12.16 19.12 25.21
CA ILE A 39 -13.01 18.94 24.02
C ILE A 39 -14.51 19.24 24.30
N PRO A 40 -15.25 19.83 23.32
CA PRO A 40 -16.68 19.55 23.17
C PRO A 40 -16.99 18.85 21.83
N ARG A 41 -17.81 17.79 21.93
CA ARG A 41 -18.47 17.10 20.82
C ARG A 41 -19.53 18.02 20.22
N GLY A 42 -19.49 18.21 18.90
CA GLY A 42 -20.50 18.97 18.15
C GLY A 42 -20.96 18.18 16.92
N ARG A 43 -22.15 17.58 17.02
CA ARG A 43 -22.92 17.00 15.93
C ARG A 43 -23.42 18.14 15.04
N ARG A 44 -23.17 18.08 13.72
CA ARG A 44 -23.73 19.04 12.76
C ARG A 44 -24.58 18.29 11.72
N GLU A 45 -25.90 18.33 11.92
CA GLU A 45 -26.87 18.10 10.87
C GLU A 45 -26.89 19.32 9.94
N GLN A 46 -26.79 19.12 8.63
CA GLN A 46 -27.12 20.16 7.66
C GLN A 46 -28.33 19.73 6.83
N LYS A 47 -29.35 20.58 6.91
CA LYS A 47 -30.67 20.44 6.32
C LYS A 47 -30.62 20.63 4.82
N ILE A 48 -31.37 19.75 4.16
CA ILE A 48 -31.86 19.84 2.78
C ILE A 48 -32.47 21.23 2.52
N SER A 49 -32.08 21.87 1.41
CA SER A 49 -32.93 22.85 0.76
C SER A 49 -33.11 22.49 -0.73
N ARG A 50 -34.38 22.46 -1.12
CA ARG A 50 -34.91 22.20 -2.46
C ARG A 50 -34.85 23.49 -3.26
N LEU A 51 -34.24 23.47 -4.45
CA LEU A 51 -34.70 24.28 -5.57
C LEU A 51 -34.55 23.48 -6.87
N LYS A 52 -35.70 23.04 -7.39
CA LYS A 52 -35.85 22.56 -8.76
C LYS A 52 -35.83 23.76 -9.70
N ALA A 53 -35.06 23.68 -10.77
CA ALA A 53 -35.24 24.46 -11.99
C ALA A 53 -34.65 23.62 -13.14
N SER A 54 -35.51 22.96 -13.92
CA SER A 54 -35.86 23.34 -15.31
C SER A 54 -34.92 22.70 -16.35
N PHE A 55 -35.09 21.41 -16.59
CA PHE A 55 -34.33 20.60 -17.56
C PHE A 55 -35.12 20.28 -18.85
N TRP A 56 -36.37 20.74 -19.02
CA TRP A 56 -37.27 20.19 -20.05
C TRP A 56 -37.75 21.15 -21.16
N GLU A 57 -37.03 22.22 -21.50
CA GLU A 57 -37.44 23.11 -22.61
C GLU A 57 -36.49 23.20 -23.83
N SER A 58 -35.45 22.36 -23.96
CA SER A 58 -34.53 22.46 -25.11
C SER A 58 -34.40 21.24 -26.02
N ILE A 59 -35.27 20.23 -25.90
CA ILE A 59 -35.27 19.09 -26.84
C ILE A 59 -36.60 19.00 -27.59
N ARG A 60 -36.88 20.01 -28.41
CA ARG A 60 -37.71 19.89 -29.63
C ARG A 60 -37.29 20.91 -30.69
N SER A 61 -36.22 20.56 -31.40
CA SER A 61 -35.80 21.05 -32.73
C SER A 61 -34.39 20.48 -32.93
N GLY A 62 -33.99 19.63 -33.87
CA GLY A 62 -34.37 19.44 -35.26
C GLY A 62 -33.12 18.93 -36.01
N ILE A 63 -33.11 17.65 -36.40
CA ILE A 63 -32.65 17.05 -37.68
C ILE A 63 -31.21 17.31 -38.25
N LEU A 64 -30.46 16.19 -38.40
CA LEU A 64 -29.48 15.74 -39.43
C LEU A 64 -28.12 16.44 -39.70
N LYS A 65 -26.98 15.75 -39.41
CA LYS A 65 -26.07 15.04 -40.38
C LYS A 65 -24.60 14.90 -39.86
N ASN A 66 -24.06 13.70 -40.13
CA ASN A 66 -22.65 13.29 -40.36
C ASN A 66 -21.60 13.17 -39.23
N SER A 67 -21.11 11.92 -39.09
CA SER A 67 -19.72 11.47 -38.90
C SER A 67 -18.91 12.01 -37.72
N THR A 68 -18.79 11.19 -36.67
CA THR A 68 -17.55 10.66 -36.06
C THR A 68 -18.03 9.93 -34.80
N THR A 69 -17.83 8.61 -34.71
CA THR A 69 -18.11 7.88 -33.46
C THR A 69 -17.04 8.26 -32.45
N GLN A 70 -17.20 9.42 -31.82
CA GLN A 70 -16.57 9.69 -30.54
C GLN A 70 -17.35 8.86 -29.53
N VAL A 71 -16.64 7.97 -28.83
CA VAL A 71 -17.16 7.32 -27.63
C VAL A 71 -17.26 8.42 -26.59
N ILE A 72 -18.41 9.10 -26.57
CA ILE A 72 -18.76 10.04 -25.52
C ILE A 72 -19.18 9.17 -24.35
N GLU A 73 -18.27 8.98 -23.39
CA GLU A 73 -18.65 8.42 -22.10
C GLU A 73 -19.72 9.33 -21.48
N PRO A 74 -20.86 8.79 -21.05
CA PRO A 74 -21.86 9.58 -20.34
C PRO A 74 -21.22 10.19 -19.08
N PRO A 75 -21.65 11.39 -18.65
CA PRO A 75 -21.13 12.00 -17.44
C PRO A 75 -21.41 11.02 -16.28
N VAL A 76 -20.32 10.55 -15.66
CA VAL A 76 -20.36 9.66 -14.50
C VAL A 76 -21.21 10.36 -13.44
N ALA A 77 -22.43 9.87 -13.26
CA ALA A 77 -23.26 10.27 -12.15
C ALA A 77 -22.43 9.94 -10.91
N ALA A 78 -22.03 10.96 -10.13
CA ALA A 78 -21.16 10.86 -8.97
C ALA A 78 -21.32 9.50 -8.29
N GLU A 79 -20.47 8.55 -8.68
CA GLU A 79 -20.40 7.26 -8.04
C GLU A 79 -19.82 7.64 -6.69
N GLU A 80 -20.61 7.41 -5.64
CA GLU A 80 -20.10 7.48 -4.29
C GLU A 80 -18.89 6.55 -4.29
N GLU A 81 -17.66 7.11 -4.29
CA GLU A 81 -16.42 6.34 -4.14
C GLU A 81 -16.59 5.60 -2.82
N GLU A 82 -17.07 4.36 -2.89
CA GLU A 82 -17.24 3.50 -1.74
C GLU A 82 -15.81 3.18 -1.29
N GLU A 83 -15.30 3.99 -0.36
CA GLU A 83 -13.95 3.89 0.16
C GLU A 83 -13.79 2.50 0.78
N LEU A 84 -13.21 1.56 0.02
CA LEU A 84 -13.07 0.17 0.42
C LEU A 84 -12.31 0.12 1.74
N LEU A 85 -13.04 -0.25 2.79
CA LEU A 85 -12.52 -0.29 4.15
C LEU A 85 -11.34 -1.28 4.26
N PRO A 86 -10.40 -1.02 5.18
CA PRO A 86 -9.36 -1.97 5.55
C PRO A 86 -9.91 -3.37 5.82
N GLU A 87 -9.39 -4.40 5.14
CA GLU A 87 -9.72 -5.79 5.45
C GLU A 87 -8.72 -6.32 6.47
N GLU A 88 -9.20 -6.98 7.53
CA GLU A 88 -8.35 -7.71 8.49
C GLU A 88 -8.95 -9.09 8.75
N PHE A 89 -8.17 -10.15 8.55
CA PHE A 89 -8.63 -11.53 8.79
C PHE A 89 -7.47 -12.48 9.10
N VAL A 90 -7.78 -13.59 9.78
CA VAL A 90 -6.81 -14.66 10.08
C VAL A 90 -6.54 -15.46 8.80
N LEU A 91 -5.29 -15.44 8.34
CA LEU A 91 -4.82 -16.18 7.18
C LEU A 91 -4.47 -17.63 7.55
N VAL A 92 -3.84 -17.82 8.71
CA VAL A 92 -3.41 -19.13 9.22
C VAL A 92 -3.56 -19.14 10.74
N GLU A 93 -4.04 -20.25 11.29
CA GLU A 93 -4.02 -20.54 12.72
C GLU A 93 -3.22 -21.81 13.00
N ARG A 94 -2.41 -21.81 14.04
CA ARG A 94 -1.54 -22.93 14.43
C ARG A 94 -1.58 -23.12 15.93
N THR A 95 -1.81 -24.35 16.37
CA THR A 95 -1.61 -24.73 17.77
C THR A 95 -0.18 -25.20 17.96
N ARG A 96 0.55 -24.54 18.86
CA ARG A 96 1.91 -24.93 19.25
C ARG A 96 1.87 -26.09 20.26
N PRO A 97 2.97 -26.85 20.40
CA PRO A 97 3.01 -28.00 21.32
C PRO A 97 2.75 -27.67 22.80
N ASP A 98 3.00 -26.41 23.20
CA ASP A 98 2.73 -25.88 24.53
C ASP A 98 1.26 -25.48 24.76
N GLY A 99 0.39 -25.68 23.75
CA GLY A 99 -1.02 -25.28 23.77
C GLY A 99 -1.27 -23.83 23.33
N THR A 100 -0.22 -23.03 23.12
CA THR A 100 -0.36 -21.65 22.64
C THR A 100 -0.89 -21.63 21.21
N ILE A 101 -1.83 -20.75 20.91
CA ILE A 101 -2.35 -20.57 19.54
C ILE A 101 -1.63 -19.40 18.88
N GLU A 102 -1.01 -19.64 17.73
CA GLU A 102 -0.46 -18.60 16.86
C GLU A 102 -1.41 -18.34 15.68
N GLN A 103 -1.82 -17.09 15.53
CA GLN A 103 -2.57 -16.60 14.38
C GLN A 103 -1.69 -15.71 13.52
N ILE A 104 -1.69 -15.97 12.21
CA ILE A 104 -1.13 -15.06 11.21
C ILE A 104 -2.30 -14.28 10.63
N ILE A 105 -2.28 -12.97 10.84
CA ILE A 105 -3.34 -12.06 10.45
C ILE A 105 -2.89 -11.25 9.23
N PHE A 106 -3.69 -11.25 8.18
CA PHE A 106 -3.55 -10.34 7.06
C PHE A 106 -4.30 -9.04 7.34
N SER A 107 -3.72 -7.90 6.96
CA SER A 107 -4.40 -6.60 6.98
C SER A 107 -4.07 -5.77 5.74
N SER A 108 -5.09 -5.20 5.08
CA SER A 108 -4.96 -4.15 4.06
C SER A 108 -5.31 -2.81 4.69
N GLY A 109 -4.44 -1.80 4.62
CA GLY A 109 -4.77 -0.45 5.10
C GLY A 109 -4.53 -0.15 6.60
N GLY A 110 -3.71 -0.94 7.29
CA GLY A 110 -3.27 -0.66 8.66
C GLY A 110 -2.10 0.34 8.75
N ASN A 111 -1.99 1.05 9.88
CA ASN A 111 -0.81 1.88 10.16
C ASN A 111 0.39 0.96 10.47
N VAL A 112 1.45 1.05 9.65
CA VAL A 112 2.69 0.29 9.86
C VAL A 112 3.65 1.13 10.67
N ASP A 113 4.01 0.66 11.87
CA ASP A 113 5.03 1.30 12.67
C ASP A 113 6.40 1.22 11.96
N VAL A 114 7.08 2.36 11.84
CA VAL A 114 8.34 2.44 11.10
C VAL A 114 9.50 1.72 11.79
N TYR A 115 9.45 1.55 13.11
CA TYR A 115 10.42 0.78 13.86
C TYR A 115 10.22 -0.72 13.65
N ASP A 116 8.97 -1.19 13.63
CA ASP A 116 8.65 -2.59 13.30
C ASP A 116 9.07 -2.93 11.86
N LEU A 117 8.78 -2.03 10.91
CA LEU A 117 9.21 -2.21 9.53
C LEU A 117 10.74 -2.18 9.40
N GLN A 118 11.44 -1.30 10.13
CA GLN A 118 12.90 -1.28 10.13
C GLN A 118 13.47 -2.58 10.72
N ALA A 119 12.90 -3.08 11.82
CA ALA A 119 13.32 -4.35 12.42
C ALA A 119 13.10 -5.54 11.47
N LEU A 120 12.02 -5.52 10.68
CA LEU A 120 11.78 -6.53 9.64
C LEU A 120 12.78 -6.38 8.48
N CYS A 121 13.08 -5.16 8.04
CA CYS A 121 14.10 -4.87 7.02
C CYS A 121 15.48 -5.39 7.45
N ASP A 122 15.88 -5.16 8.71
CA ASP A 122 17.14 -5.63 9.28
C ASP A 122 17.26 -7.16 9.18
N LYS A 123 16.18 -7.91 9.46
CA LYS A 123 16.17 -9.39 9.38
C LYS A 123 16.34 -9.93 7.96
N VAL A 124 15.79 -9.24 6.95
CA VAL A 124 15.95 -9.64 5.54
C VAL A 124 17.25 -9.10 4.92
N GLY A 125 18.08 -8.41 5.70
CA GLY A 125 19.38 -7.90 5.27
C GLY A 125 19.30 -6.63 4.42
N TRP A 126 18.21 -5.88 4.52
CA TRP A 126 18.07 -4.61 3.79
C TRP A 126 18.80 -3.47 4.52
N PRO A 127 19.41 -2.53 3.79
CA PRO A 127 20.05 -1.38 4.41
C PRO A 127 19.01 -0.49 5.10
N ARG A 128 19.42 0.13 6.20
CA ARG A 128 18.57 1.08 6.91
C ARG A 128 18.34 2.33 6.08
N ARG A 129 17.09 2.79 6.08
CA ARG A 129 16.62 4.01 5.42
C ARG A 129 16.31 5.07 6.49
N PRO A 130 16.45 6.37 6.21
CA PRO A 130 16.01 7.39 7.16
C PRO A 130 14.52 7.23 7.48
N LEU A 131 14.18 7.08 8.77
CA LEU A 131 12.82 6.76 9.21
C LEU A 131 11.77 7.77 8.75
N SER A 132 12.12 9.06 8.69
CA SER A 132 11.22 10.11 8.18
C SER A 132 10.83 9.90 6.71
N LYS A 133 11.76 9.38 5.89
CA LYS A 133 11.51 9.05 4.48
C LYS A 133 10.74 7.75 4.34
N LEU A 134 11.01 6.76 5.19
CA LEU A 134 10.23 5.53 5.24
C LEU A 134 8.76 5.82 5.62
N ALA A 135 8.53 6.65 6.63
CA ALA A 135 7.20 7.13 7.02
C ALA A 135 6.49 7.85 5.85
N ALA A 136 7.21 8.71 5.13
CA ALA A 136 6.68 9.39 3.96
C ALA A 136 6.35 8.42 2.82
N ALA A 137 7.19 7.41 2.56
CA ALA A 137 6.93 6.41 1.54
C ALA A 137 5.68 5.57 1.87
N LEU A 138 5.51 5.17 3.14
CA LEU A 138 4.31 4.46 3.60
C LEU A 138 3.06 5.31 3.41
N ARG A 139 3.06 6.56 3.88
CA ARG A 139 1.92 7.46 3.79
C ARG A 139 1.50 7.79 2.35
N ASN A 140 2.46 7.87 1.43
CA ASN A 140 2.21 8.15 0.02
C ASN A 140 2.07 6.88 -0.84
N SER A 141 1.97 5.70 -0.22
CA SER A 141 1.67 4.48 -0.94
C SER A 141 0.17 4.31 -1.04
N TYR A 142 -0.28 3.96 -2.24
CA TYR A 142 -1.68 3.69 -2.51
C TYR A 142 -2.21 2.51 -1.70
N MET A 143 -1.36 1.48 -1.53
CA MET A 143 -1.71 0.31 -0.74
C MET A 143 -0.51 -0.23 0.02
N VAL A 144 -0.76 -0.54 1.29
CA VAL A 144 0.15 -1.29 2.16
C VAL A 144 -0.64 -2.45 2.73
N VAL A 145 -0.13 -3.66 2.54
CA VAL A 145 -0.67 -4.88 3.13
C VAL A 145 0.36 -5.50 4.06
N THR A 146 -0.09 -6.10 5.15
CA THR A 146 0.78 -6.64 6.19
C THR A 146 0.37 -8.03 6.64
N LEU A 147 1.33 -8.76 7.19
CA LEU A 147 1.12 -9.98 7.96
C LEU A 147 1.61 -9.75 9.38
N HIS A 148 0.76 -10.05 10.36
CA HIS A 148 1.10 -9.99 11.78
C HIS A 148 0.97 -11.38 12.41
N SER A 149 1.97 -11.80 13.20
CA SER A 149 1.84 -12.95 14.09
C SER A 149 1.29 -12.48 15.43
N VAL A 150 0.28 -13.18 15.95
CA VAL A 150 -0.31 -12.99 17.28
C VAL A 150 -0.28 -14.32 18.00
N SER A 151 0.29 -14.35 19.19
CA SER A 151 0.29 -15.53 20.06
C SER A 151 -0.73 -15.33 21.19
N LYS A 152 -1.69 -16.24 21.30
CA LYS A 152 -2.72 -16.25 22.35
C LYS A 152 -2.43 -17.39 23.32
N SER A 153 -2.20 -17.06 24.59
CA SER A 153 -2.12 -18.05 25.66
C SER A 153 -3.54 -18.39 26.15
N THR A 154 -3.82 -19.67 26.36
CA THR A 154 -5.07 -20.12 26.98
C THR A 154 -5.04 -19.76 28.47
N GLY A 155 -5.56 -18.58 28.83
CA GLY A 155 -5.88 -18.25 30.22
C GLY A 155 -5.41 -16.89 30.74
N GLU A 156 -4.64 -16.12 29.96
CA GLU A 156 -4.24 -14.76 30.37
C GLU A 156 -4.95 -13.71 29.50
N GLU A 157 -5.63 -12.76 30.14
CA GLU A 157 -6.03 -11.49 29.54
C GLU A 157 -4.76 -10.61 29.33
N GLY A 158 -3.81 -11.13 28.55
CA GLY A 158 -2.48 -10.57 28.38
C GLY A 158 -2.28 -10.07 26.95
N ASN A 159 -2.26 -8.74 26.80
CA ASN A 159 -1.89 -7.96 25.62
C ASN A 159 -1.38 -8.77 24.42
N ASP A 160 -2.29 -9.14 23.51
CA ASP A 160 -2.03 -9.82 22.24
C ASP A 160 -0.97 -9.03 21.44
N GLN A 161 0.32 -9.34 21.63
CA GLN A 161 1.39 -8.66 20.91
C GLN A 161 1.33 -9.04 19.43
N LYS A 162 0.90 -8.09 18.60
CA LYS A 162 1.00 -8.17 17.14
C LYS A 162 2.45 -7.92 16.73
N LYS A 163 3.08 -8.93 16.12
CA LYS A 163 4.42 -8.82 15.54
C LYS A 163 4.34 -8.75 14.04
N LEU A 164 4.87 -7.69 13.42
CA LEU A 164 4.98 -7.59 11.96
C LEU A 164 5.94 -8.67 11.43
N ILE A 165 5.41 -9.57 10.60
CA ILE A 165 6.16 -10.68 9.98
C ILE A 165 6.16 -10.63 8.46
N GLY A 166 5.42 -9.71 7.84
CA GLY A 166 5.47 -9.50 6.40
C GLY A 166 4.80 -8.21 5.98
N MET A 167 5.23 -7.65 4.85
CA MET A 167 4.66 -6.44 4.26
C MET A 167 4.78 -6.50 2.74
N ALA A 168 3.77 -5.98 2.03
CA ALA A 168 3.90 -5.60 0.64
C ALA A 168 3.34 -4.17 0.45
N ARG A 169 3.99 -3.39 -0.43
CA ARG A 169 3.66 -1.97 -0.66
C ARG A 169 3.61 -1.66 -2.14
N ALA A 170 2.58 -0.93 -2.55
CA ALA A 170 2.40 -0.46 -3.93
C ALA A 170 2.07 1.03 -3.99
N THR A 171 2.61 1.72 -4.99
CA THR A 171 2.14 3.06 -5.41
C THR A 171 1.22 2.91 -6.60
N SER A 172 0.36 3.89 -6.85
CA SER A 172 -0.52 3.92 -8.01
C SER A 172 -0.77 5.36 -8.45
N ASP A 173 -1.18 5.53 -9.70
CA ASP A 173 -1.80 6.76 -10.21
C ASP A 173 -3.31 6.87 -9.87
N HIS A 174 -3.83 5.92 -9.08
CA HIS A 174 -5.23 5.80 -8.64
C HIS A 174 -6.23 5.49 -9.78
N ALA A 175 -5.75 5.12 -10.96
CA ALA A 175 -6.62 4.83 -12.10
C ALA A 175 -6.16 3.57 -12.85
N PHE A 176 -4.97 3.61 -13.46
CA PHE A 176 -4.56 2.60 -14.44
C PHE A 176 -3.41 1.73 -13.93
N ASN A 177 -2.45 2.35 -13.26
CA ASN A 177 -1.14 1.75 -13.03
C ASN A 177 -0.87 1.62 -11.54
N ALA A 178 -0.34 0.46 -11.14
CA ALA A 178 0.32 0.27 -9.85
C ALA A 178 1.71 -0.34 -10.03
N THR A 179 2.61 0.02 -9.12
CA THR A 179 3.94 -0.59 -9.01
C THR A 179 4.14 -1.09 -7.59
N ILE A 180 4.39 -2.39 -7.46
CA ILE A 180 4.77 -3.03 -6.20
C ILE A 180 6.25 -2.75 -5.98
N TRP A 181 6.61 -2.21 -4.82
CA TRP A 181 7.96 -1.70 -4.49
C TRP A 181 8.69 -2.49 -3.43
N ASP A 182 8.04 -2.78 -2.31
CA ASP A 182 8.65 -3.52 -1.22
C ASP A 182 7.80 -4.77 -1.01
N VAL A 183 8.42 -5.95 -0.99
CA VAL A 183 7.81 -7.18 -0.50
C VAL A 183 8.80 -7.86 0.42
N LEU A 184 8.37 -8.20 1.63
CA LEU A 184 9.24 -8.87 2.57
C LEU A 184 8.43 -9.75 3.51
N VAL A 185 9.04 -10.86 3.89
CA VAL A 185 8.52 -11.83 4.87
C VAL A 185 9.68 -12.16 5.79
N ASP A 186 9.43 -12.15 7.09
CA ASP A 186 10.40 -12.53 8.13
C ASP A 186 11.02 -13.89 7.75
N PRO A 187 12.35 -14.04 7.76
CA PRO A 187 13.01 -15.29 7.39
C PRO A 187 12.46 -16.54 8.09
N SER A 188 12.01 -16.41 9.34
CA SER A 188 11.44 -17.49 10.15
C SER A 188 10.07 -17.97 9.62
N TYR A 189 9.44 -17.17 8.75
CA TYR A 189 8.12 -17.38 8.17
C TYR A 189 8.17 -17.66 6.66
N GLN A 190 9.37 -17.68 6.07
CA GLN A 190 9.56 -18.01 4.65
C GLN A 190 9.36 -19.51 4.40
N GLY A 191 9.12 -19.87 3.12
CA GLY A 191 8.88 -21.27 2.71
C GLY A 191 7.48 -21.80 3.06
N GLN A 192 6.62 -20.99 3.67
CA GLN A 192 5.29 -21.38 4.15
C GLN A 192 4.14 -20.85 3.28
N GLY A 193 4.45 -20.36 2.07
CA GLY A 193 3.46 -19.78 1.14
C GLY A 193 2.97 -18.37 1.50
N LEU A 194 3.44 -17.77 2.59
CA LEU A 194 2.98 -16.46 3.06
C LEU A 194 3.28 -15.32 2.09
N GLY A 195 4.45 -15.33 1.43
CA GLY A 195 4.77 -14.32 0.40
C GLY A 195 3.83 -14.38 -0.80
N LYS A 196 3.43 -15.60 -1.21
CA LYS A 196 2.45 -15.82 -2.27
C LYS A 196 1.08 -15.28 -1.85
N ALA A 197 0.59 -15.67 -0.68
CA ALA A 197 -0.70 -15.18 -0.17
C ALA A 197 -0.73 -13.65 -0.06
N LEU A 198 0.35 -13.04 0.42
CA LEU A 198 0.47 -11.58 0.54
C LEU A 198 0.33 -10.87 -0.80
N ILE A 199 1.01 -11.37 -1.84
CA ILE A 199 0.96 -10.77 -3.19
C ILE A 199 -0.37 -11.02 -3.87
N GLU A 200 -0.94 -12.23 -3.76
CA GLU A 200 -2.25 -12.53 -4.33
C GLU A 200 -3.35 -11.63 -3.73
N LYS A 201 -3.29 -11.34 -2.43
CA LYS A 201 -4.23 -10.42 -1.78
C LYS A 201 -4.02 -8.97 -2.22
N LEU A 202 -2.76 -8.52 -2.34
CA LEU A 202 -2.45 -7.20 -2.87
C LEU A 202 -2.97 -7.03 -4.31
N ILE A 203 -2.74 -8.00 -5.19
CA ILE A 203 -3.22 -7.98 -6.58
C ILE A 203 -4.75 -7.93 -6.62
N ARG A 204 -5.43 -8.78 -5.84
CA ARG A 204 -6.90 -8.77 -5.77
C ARG A 204 -7.45 -7.42 -5.33
N ALA A 205 -6.85 -6.81 -4.31
CA ALA A 205 -7.27 -5.51 -3.81
C ALA A 205 -7.01 -4.38 -4.83
N LEU A 206 -5.93 -4.44 -5.60
CA LEU A 206 -5.68 -3.48 -6.70
C LEU A 206 -6.70 -3.66 -7.84
N LEU A 207 -7.00 -4.90 -8.24
CA LEU A 207 -7.98 -5.20 -9.29
C LEU A 207 -9.41 -4.81 -8.89
N GLN A 208 -9.77 -4.97 -7.61
CA GLN A 208 -11.07 -4.51 -7.08
C GLN A 208 -11.23 -2.99 -7.13
N ARG A 209 -10.12 -2.25 -7.21
CA ARG A 209 -10.08 -0.80 -7.39
C ARG A 209 -9.85 -0.40 -8.86
N ASP A 210 -10.14 -1.31 -9.78
CA ASP A 210 -10.03 -1.13 -11.23
C ASP A 210 -8.62 -0.82 -11.76
N ILE A 211 -7.58 -1.15 -10.98
CA ILE A 211 -6.19 -1.00 -11.43
C ILE A 211 -5.76 -2.26 -12.19
N GLY A 212 -5.82 -2.18 -13.52
CA GLY A 212 -5.49 -3.30 -14.41
C GLY A 212 -4.00 -3.52 -14.69
N ASN A 213 -3.17 -2.48 -14.66
CA ASN A 213 -1.74 -2.60 -14.96
C ASN A 213 -0.89 -2.62 -13.69
N ILE A 214 -0.43 -3.81 -13.29
CA ILE A 214 0.34 -4.03 -12.06
C ILE A 214 1.75 -4.47 -12.42
N SER A 215 2.74 -3.66 -12.04
CA SER A 215 4.16 -3.85 -12.35
C SER A 215 5.00 -4.08 -11.08
N LEU A 216 6.18 -4.67 -11.25
CA LEU A 216 7.20 -4.80 -10.20
C LEU A 216 8.60 -4.92 -10.82
N PHE A 217 9.63 -4.74 -10.00
CA PHE A 217 11.02 -4.97 -10.37
C PHE A 217 11.61 -6.12 -9.55
N ALA A 218 11.78 -7.29 -10.16
CA ALA A 218 12.27 -8.49 -9.49
C ALA A 218 13.80 -8.62 -9.58
N ASP A 219 14.44 -9.02 -8.48
CA ASP A 219 15.80 -9.57 -8.55
C ASP A 219 15.80 -10.91 -9.29
N SER A 220 16.90 -11.23 -9.98
CA SER A 220 17.12 -12.49 -10.70
C SER A 220 16.70 -13.75 -9.93
N LYS A 221 16.89 -13.78 -8.60
CA LYS A 221 16.60 -14.95 -7.76
C LYS A 221 15.10 -15.19 -7.51
N VAL A 222 14.26 -14.19 -7.73
CA VAL A 222 12.82 -14.25 -7.40
C VAL A 222 11.93 -14.09 -8.64
N VAL A 223 12.52 -13.96 -9.83
CA VAL A 223 11.77 -13.91 -11.10
C VAL A 223 10.82 -15.10 -11.23
N GLU A 224 11.30 -16.31 -10.94
CA GLU A 224 10.48 -17.53 -11.06
C GLU A 224 9.33 -17.54 -10.05
N PHE A 225 9.53 -16.99 -8.86
CA PHE A 225 8.44 -16.83 -7.91
C PHE A 225 7.32 -15.97 -8.48
N TYR A 226 7.64 -14.79 -9.05
CA TYR A 226 6.64 -13.89 -9.60
C TYR A 226 6.01 -14.43 -10.88
N ARG A 227 6.77 -15.15 -11.70
CA ARG A 227 6.25 -15.87 -12.87
C ARG A 227 5.15 -16.86 -12.49
N ASN A 228 5.35 -17.61 -11.42
CA ASN A 228 4.34 -18.53 -10.89
C ASN A 228 3.08 -17.83 -10.33
N LEU A 229 3.12 -16.50 -10.15
CA LEU A 229 1.96 -15.68 -9.80
C LEU A 229 1.33 -14.98 -11.01
N GLY A 230 1.83 -15.23 -12.22
CA GLY A 230 1.31 -14.66 -13.47
C GLY A 230 2.02 -13.39 -13.93
N PHE A 231 3.11 -12.95 -13.28
CA PHE A 231 3.92 -11.86 -13.81
C PHE A 231 4.76 -12.31 -15.00
N GLU A 232 4.84 -11.47 -16.02
CA GLU A 232 5.69 -11.68 -17.18
C GLU A 232 6.86 -10.69 -17.17
N ALA A 233 8.06 -11.17 -17.51
CA ALA A 233 9.23 -10.33 -17.65
C ALA A 233 9.36 -9.87 -19.11
N ASP A 234 9.60 -8.57 -19.30
CA ASP A 234 9.76 -7.93 -20.60
C ASP A 234 8.64 -8.24 -21.63
N PRO A 235 7.34 -8.09 -21.26
CA PRO A 235 6.24 -8.34 -22.19
C PRO A 235 6.39 -7.46 -23.43
N GLU A 236 6.26 -8.06 -24.61
CA GLU A 236 6.40 -7.38 -25.91
C GLU A 236 7.76 -6.65 -26.09
N GLY A 237 8.78 -7.03 -25.32
CA GLY A 237 10.10 -6.38 -25.36
C GLY A 237 10.19 -5.06 -24.60
N ILE A 238 9.15 -4.66 -23.85
CA ILE A 238 9.18 -3.49 -22.96
C ILE A 238 10.28 -3.68 -21.91
N LYS A 239 11.10 -2.64 -21.67
CA LYS A 239 12.20 -2.68 -20.71
C LYS A 239 12.00 -1.70 -19.57
N GLY A 240 12.16 -2.19 -18.34
CA GLY A 240 12.34 -1.34 -17.17
C GLY A 240 13.69 -0.63 -17.24
N MET A 241 13.69 0.69 -17.08
CA MET A 241 14.91 1.50 -17.13
C MET A 241 15.08 2.32 -15.85
N PHE A 242 16.32 2.45 -15.39
CA PHE A 242 16.68 3.28 -14.25
C PHE A 242 17.52 4.46 -14.74
N TRP A 243 17.19 5.65 -14.24
CA TRP A 243 17.95 6.84 -14.56
C TRP A 243 19.06 7.06 -13.54
N TYR A 244 20.26 7.34 -14.03
CA TYR A 244 21.41 7.71 -13.22
C TYR A 244 21.90 9.09 -13.67
N PRO A 245 22.06 10.06 -12.75
CA PRO A 245 22.64 11.35 -13.10
C PRO A 245 24.05 11.16 -13.63
N LYS A 246 24.40 11.86 -14.71
CA LYS A 246 25.78 11.96 -15.17
C LYS A 246 26.49 13.01 -14.32
N ASN A 247 27.64 12.64 -13.76
CA ASN A 247 28.55 13.56 -13.06
C ASN A 247 29.01 14.71 -13.97
#